data_AF-G4ZDY5-F1
#
_entry.id   AF-G4ZDY5-F1
#
_cell.length_a   1.000
_cell.length_b   1.000
_cell.length_c   1.000
_cell.angle_alpha   90.00
_cell.angle_beta   90.00
_cell.angle_gamma   90.00
#
_symmetry.space_group_name_H-M   'P 1'
#
loop_
_entity.id
_entity.type
_entity.pdbx_description
1 polymer ?
#
loop_
_entity_poly.entity_id
_entity_poly.type
_entity_poly.pdbx_seq_one_letter_code
_entity_poly.pdbx_strand_id
1 'polypeptide(L)'
;VVKRVLTGDSARSVSDSTPIPYRTLTKWVAKGKMGIFRAPVRHGPAPLLSQPAEACLVEWIVGRQLVGHPASRKGIIFKAGTMSSMGTGRTVGGGWYRR
;
A
#
# COMPACT_ATOMS: atom_id res chain seq x y z
N VAL A 1 -2.40 5.08 17.95
CA VAL A 1 -1.38 5.12 19.03
C VAL A 1 -0.73 6.50 19.15
N VAL A 2 0.05 7.00 18.18
CA VAL A 2 0.69 8.34 18.27
C VAL A 2 -0.32 9.48 18.48
N LYS A 3 -1.48 9.44 17.80
CA LYS A 3 -2.56 10.43 17.99
C LYS A 3 -3.04 10.53 19.44
N ARG A 4 -3.08 9.42 20.19
CA ARG A 4 -3.51 9.40 21.61
C ARG A 4 -2.58 10.22 22.49
N VAL A 5 -1.28 10.14 22.25
CA VAL A 5 -0.28 10.95 22.97
C VAL A 5 -0.36 12.42 22.56
N LEU A 6 -0.66 12.70 21.30
CA LEU A 6 -0.86 14.07 20.83
C LEU A 6 -2.12 14.72 21.40
N THR A 7 -3.16 13.94 21.73
CA THR A 7 -4.39 14.41 22.38
C THR A 7 -4.28 14.52 23.90
N GLY A 8 -3.14 14.13 24.51
CA GLY A 8 -2.86 14.33 25.94
C GLY A 8 -2.52 13.08 26.74
N ASP A 9 -2.62 11.87 26.17
CA ASP A 9 -2.25 10.65 26.91
C ASP A 9 -0.74 10.61 27.22
N SER A 10 -0.38 10.08 28.39
CA SER A 10 1.01 9.81 28.74
C SER A 10 1.64 8.79 27.78
N ALA A 11 2.77 9.16 27.19
CA ALA A 11 3.56 8.30 26.31
C ALA A 11 3.99 6.98 26.98
N ARG A 12 4.19 6.98 28.30
CA ARG A 12 4.60 5.79 29.05
C ARG A 12 3.44 4.81 29.18
N SER A 13 2.27 5.30 29.59
CA SER A 13 1.03 4.50 29.66
C SER A 13 0.61 3.94 28.29
N VAL A 14 0.82 4.69 27.21
CA VAL A 14 0.58 4.21 25.84
C VAL A 14 1.59 3.15 25.42
N SER A 15 2.85 3.26 25.85
CA SER A 15 3.86 2.21 25.62
C SER A 15 3.54 0.93 26.37
N ASP A 16 3.08 1.01 27.62
CA ASP A 16 2.80 -0.18 28.44
C ASP A 16 1.55 -0.93 27.95
N SER A 17 0.60 -0.21 27.36
CA SER A 17 -0.65 -0.77 26.81
C SER A 17 -0.56 -1.21 25.34
N THR A 18 0.60 -1.07 24.68
CA THR A 18 0.76 -1.44 23.27
C THR A 18 2.06 -2.21 23.03
N PRO A 19 2.18 -3.01 21.95
CA PRO A 19 3.44 -3.66 21.58
C PRO A 19 4.46 -2.67 20.96
N ILE A 20 4.38 -1.37 21.27
CA ILE A 20 5.23 -0.32 20.69
C ILE A 20 6.15 0.22 21.79
N PRO A 21 7.48 0.01 21.69
CA PRO A 21 8.40 0.52 22.69
C PRO A 21 8.36 2.04 22.84
N TYR A 22 8.54 2.52 24.07
CA TYR A 22 8.52 3.94 24.44
C TYR A 22 9.39 4.81 23.53
N ARG A 23 10.62 4.36 23.22
CA ARG A 23 11.55 5.07 22.32
C ARG A 23 10.98 5.26 20.91
N THR A 24 10.28 4.25 20.39
CA THR A 24 9.63 4.32 19.08
C THR A 24 8.47 5.29 19.14
N LEU A 25 7.65 5.21 20.20
CA LEU A 25 6.51 6.08 20.40
C LEU A 25 6.93 7.57 20.46
N THR A 26 7.92 7.92 21.29
CA THR A 26 8.41 9.30 21.44
C THR A 26 9.00 9.85 20.15
N LYS A 27 9.78 9.06 19.40
CA LYS A 27 10.29 9.43 18.08
C LYS A 27 9.15 9.82 17.12
N TRP A 28 8.07 9.05 17.08
CA TRP A 28 6.95 9.33 16.19
C TRP A 28 6.03 10.43 16.69
N VAL A 29 5.90 10.62 18.01
CA VAL A 29 5.20 11.76 18.61
C VAL A 29 5.92 13.06 18.28
N ALA A 30 7.25 13.11 18.38
CA ALA A 30 8.03 14.28 17.98
C ALA A 30 7.80 14.65 16.50
N LYS A 31 7.79 13.65 15.61
CA LYS A 31 7.43 13.87 14.19
C LYS A 31 6.00 14.35 14.01
N GLY A 32 5.05 13.77 14.74
CA GLY A 32 3.65 14.20 14.72
C GLY A 32 3.44 15.65 15.19
N LYS A 33 4.19 16.10 16.21
CA LYS A 33 4.19 17.51 16.65
C LYS A 33 4.68 18.48 15.57
N MET A 34 5.57 18.01 14.70
CA MET A 34 6.05 18.75 13.52
C MET A 34 5.10 18.64 12.31
N GLY A 35 3.91 18.05 12.48
CA GLY A 35 2.96 17.81 11.39
C GLY A 35 3.34 16.67 10.44
N ILE A 36 4.42 15.94 10.72
CA ILE A 36 4.89 14.83 9.88
C ILE A 36 4.15 13.55 10.26
N PHE A 37 3.05 13.29 9.56
CA PHE A 37 2.30 12.04 9.68
C PHE A 37 2.64 11.12 8.51
N ARG A 38 3.26 9.97 8.81
CA ARG A 38 3.50 8.96 7.78
C ARG A 38 2.19 8.23 7.52
N ALA A 39 1.70 8.27 6.28
CA ALA A 39 0.66 7.33 5.86
C ALA A 39 1.14 5.90 6.12
N PRO A 40 0.23 4.95 6.42
CA PRO A 40 0.60 3.54 6.51
C PRO A 40 1.34 3.13 5.23
N VAL A 41 2.64 2.86 5.36
CA VAL A 41 3.45 2.41 4.22
C VAL A 41 3.35 0.89 4.17
N ARG A 42 3.13 0.35 2.98
CA ARG A 42 3.08 -1.09 2.75
C ARG A 42 4.43 -1.72 3.16
N HIS A 43 4.38 -2.73 4.02
CA HIS A 43 5.56 -3.54 4.32
C HIS A 43 5.70 -4.65 3.28
N GLY A 44 6.82 -4.68 2.56
CA GLY A 44 7.11 -5.71 1.55
C GLY A 44 7.93 -5.16 0.38
N PRO A 45 8.30 -6.03 -0.59
CA PRO A 45 8.95 -5.60 -1.81
C PRO A 45 8.09 -4.58 -2.55
N ALA A 46 8.74 -3.64 -3.25
CA ALA A 46 8.06 -2.66 -4.08
C ALA A 46 7.05 -3.37 -5.02
N PRO A 47 5.86 -2.78 -5.24
CA PRO A 47 4.92 -3.29 -6.23
C PRO A 47 5.61 -3.39 -7.60
N LEU A 48 5.33 -4.46 -8.35
CA LEU A 48 5.96 -4.65 -9.66
C LEU A 48 5.44 -3.62 -10.68
N LEU A 49 4.18 -3.23 -10.54
CA LEU A 49 3.58 -2.13 -11.27
C LEU A 49 3.66 -0.86 -10.42
N SER A 50 3.97 0.27 -11.05
CA SER A 50 3.83 1.57 -10.37
C SER A 50 2.35 1.84 -10.06
N GLN A 51 2.07 2.67 -9.06
CA GLN A 51 0.69 3.03 -8.70
C GLN A 51 -0.13 3.57 -9.90
N PRO A 52 0.42 4.43 -10.79
CA PRO A 52 -0.29 4.83 -12.00
C PRO A 52 -0.58 3.66 -12.95
N ALA A 53 0.35 2.72 -13.10
CA ALA A 53 0.14 1.54 -13.94
C ALA A 53 -0.94 0.62 -13.37
N GLU A 54 -1.02 0.44 -12.04
CA GLU A 54 -2.12 -0.30 -11.42
C GLU A 54 -3.46 0.41 -11.62
N ALA A 55 -3.51 1.73 -11.52
CA ALA A 55 -4.73 2.50 -11.78
C ALA A 55 -5.23 2.33 -13.23
N CYS A 56 -4.34 2.44 -14.23
CA CYS A 56 -4.68 2.19 -15.63
C CYS A 56 -5.20 0.75 -15.85
N LEU A 57 -4.65 -0.24 -15.15
CA LEU A 57 -5.13 -1.61 -15.23
C LEU A 57 -6.54 -1.75 -14.65
N VAL A 58 -6.82 -1.09 -13.52
CA VAL A 58 -8.16 -1.08 -12.90
C VAL A 58 -9.18 -0.43 -13.83
N GLU A 59 -8.88 0.73 -14.41
CA GLU A 59 -9.76 1.39 -15.38
C GLU A 59 -10.06 0.49 -16.58
N TRP A 60 -9.05 -0.21 -17.08
CA TRP A 60 -9.24 -1.18 -18.15
C TRP A 60 -10.15 -2.35 -17.74
N ILE A 61 -10.01 -2.88 -16.51
CA ILE A 61 -10.88 -3.94 -15.98
C ILE A 61 -12.33 -3.45 -15.86
N VAL A 62 -12.52 -2.25 -15.31
CA VAL A 62 -13.85 -1.64 -15.15
C VAL A 62 -14.50 -1.39 -16.52
N GLY A 63 -13.76 -0.82 -17.47
CA GLY A 63 -14.25 -0.61 -18.84
C GLY A 63 -14.69 -1.93 -19.50
N ARG A 64 -13.93 -3.02 -19.30
CA ARG A 64 -14.30 -4.36 -19.79
C ARG A 64 -15.61 -4.87 -19.17
N GLN A 65 -15.82 -4.63 -17.88
CA GLN A 65 -17.06 -5.02 -17.20
C GLN A 65 -18.27 -4.22 -17.70
N LEU A 66 -18.11 -2.91 -17.91
CA LEU A 66 -19.18 -2.04 -18.40
C LEU A 66 -19.69 -2.42 -19.80
N VAL A 67 -18.79 -2.90 -20.67
CA VAL A 67 -19.15 -3.36 -22.03
C VAL A 67 -19.63 -4.83 -22.04
N GLY A 68 -19.85 -5.45 -20.87
CA GLY A 68 -20.35 -6.83 -20.77
C GLY A 68 -19.32 -7.91 -21.11
N HIS A 69 -18.03 -7.57 -21.12
CA HIS A 69 -16.92 -8.49 -21.45
C HIS A 69 -15.88 -8.55 -20.32
N PRO A 70 -16.26 -9.03 -19.11
CA PRO A 70 -15.38 -9.03 -17.94
C PRO A 70 -14.04 -9.74 -18.22
N ALA A 71 -12.96 -9.18 -17.72
CA ALA A 71 -11.62 -9.75 -17.88
C ALA A 71 -11.46 -10.98 -16.97
N SER A 72 -11.01 -12.10 -17.53
CA SER A 72 -10.66 -13.29 -16.74
C SER A 72 -9.37 -13.05 -15.96
N ARG A 73 -9.15 -13.81 -14.88
CA ARG A 73 -7.89 -13.79 -14.12
C ARG A 73 -6.66 -13.93 -15.01
N LYS A 74 -6.69 -14.86 -15.98
CA LYS A 74 -5.59 -15.05 -16.95
C LYS A 74 -5.39 -13.79 -17.81
N GLY A 75 -6.47 -13.17 -18.26
CA GLY A 75 -6.42 -11.92 -19.04
C GLY A 75 -5.85 -10.74 -18.25
N ILE A 76 -6.19 -10.63 -16.97
CA ILE A 76 -5.67 -9.59 -16.07
C ILE A 76 -4.15 -9.79 -15.86
N ILE A 77 -3.72 -11.01 -15.55
CA ILE A 77 -2.29 -11.33 -15.39
C ILE A 77 -1.53 -11.05 -16.68
N PHE A 78 -2.09 -11.41 -17.84
CA PHE A 78 -1.47 -11.14 -19.14
C PHE A 78 -1.31 -9.63 -19.38
N LYS A 79 -2.39 -8.85 -19.22
CA LYS A 79 -2.37 -7.40 -19.42
C LYS A 79 -1.38 -6.71 -18.48
N ALA A 80 -1.41 -7.06 -17.20
CA ALA A 80 -0.46 -6.58 -16.20
C ALA A 80 0.98 -6.97 -16.53
N GLY A 81 1.20 -8.18 -17.07
CA GLY A 81 2.51 -8.66 -17.50
C GLY A 81 3.06 -7.88 -18.68
N THR A 82 2.22 -7.55 -19.66
CA THR A 82 2.58 -6.68 -20.78
C THR A 82 2.99 -5.29 -20.30
N MET A 83 2.20 -4.68 -19.41
CA MET A 83 2.49 -3.36 -18.84
C MET A 83 3.81 -3.36 -18.04
N SER A 84 4.02 -4.39 -17.22
CA SER A 84 5.26 -4.56 -16.45
C SER A 84 6.47 -4.79 -17.36
N SER A 85 6.32 -5.58 -18.42
CA SER A 85 7.39 -5.90 -19.36
C SER A 85 7.86 -4.66 -20.12
N MET A 86 6.93 -3.78 -20.52
CA MET A 86 7.27 -2.52 -21.18
C MET A 86 8.08 -1.57 -20.29
N GLY A 87 7.80 -1.53 -18.98
CA GLY A 87 8.49 -0.63 -18.06
C GLY A 87 9.77 -1.20 -17.42
N THR A 88 9.82 -2.52 -17.21
CA THR A 88 10.85 -3.16 -16.37
C THR A 88 11.52 -4.38 -17.01
N GLY A 89 11.05 -4.83 -18.18
CA GLY A 89 11.49 -6.07 -18.82
C GLY A 89 11.03 -7.35 -18.12
N ARG A 90 10.25 -7.25 -17.03
CA ARG A 90 9.79 -8.40 -16.22
C ARG A 90 8.30 -8.63 -16.39
N THR A 91 7.87 -9.88 -16.37
CA THR A 91 6.46 -10.27 -16.43
C THR A 91 5.90 -10.55 -15.02
N VAL A 92 4.57 -10.46 -14.87
CA VAL A 92 3.87 -10.83 -13.62
C VAL A 92 3.33 -12.25 -13.70
N GLY A 93 3.29 -12.94 -12.56
CA GLY A 93 2.71 -14.28 -12.44
C GLY A 93 1.50 -14.33 -11.51
N GLY A 94 0.95 -15.52 -11.28
CA GLY A 94 -0.23 -15.73 -10.44
C GLY A 94 -0.10 -15.27 -8.98
N GLY A 95 1.13 -15.20 -8.46
CA GLY A 95 1.43 -14.68 -7.12
C GLY A 95 1.29 -13.16 -7.00
N TRP A 96 1.42 -12.42 -8.11
CA TRP A 96 1.15 -10.98 -8.12
C TRP A 96 -0.36 -10.71 -8.02
N TYR A 97 -1.19 -11.46 -8.76
CA TYR A 97 -2.65 -11.30 -8.75
C TYR A 97 -3.32 -11.56 -7.38
N ARG A 98 -2.70 -12.37 -6.51
CA ARG A 98 -3.26 -12.73 -5.20
C ARG A 98 -2.91 -11.72 -4.09
N ARG A 99 -2.04 -10.75 -4.37
CA ARG A 99 -1.58 -9.74 -3.40
C ARG A 99 -2.63 -8.67 -3.16
#